data_AF-A0A849YAI8-F1
#
_entry.id   AF-A0A849YAI8-F1
#
_cell.length_a   1.000
_cell.length_b   1.000
_cell.length_c   1.000
_cell.angle_alpha   90.00
_cell.angle_beta   90.00
_cell.angle_gamma   90.00
#
_symmetry.space_group_name_H-M   'P 1'
#
loop_
_entity.id
_entity.type
_entity.pdbx_description
1 polymer ?
#
loop_
_entity_poly.entity_id
_entity_poly.type
_entity_poly.pdbx_seq_one_letter_code
_entity_poly.pdbx_strand_id
1 'polypeptide(L)'
;SAAVLRHSDGARGILSASLGASGAQAGLLYMPGGGSQNPASAKSVAQGLHFLKMNGREVYKHAVVNMARASEEAIARAGLKPSDITWIVPHQANLRILQGLAERLGVGMDRCLVNLDRYGNISAASAGIALHEGASEGRFKPGDHLLLVAFGAGLTWGASVIRW
;
A
#
# COMPACT_ATOMS: atom_id res chain seq x y z
N SER A 1 -12.10 -4.10 5.39
CA SER A 1 -12.51 -2.72 5.06
C SER A 1 -13.45 -2.75 3.89
N ALA A 2 -14.32 -1.75 3.74
CA ALA A 2 -15.23 -1.58 2.62
C ALA A 2 -15.44 -0.08 2.36
N ALA A 3 -15.86 0.29 1.15
CA ALA A 3 -16.21 1.66 0.80
C ALA A 3 -17.43 1.66 -0.12
N VAL A 4 -18.26 2.70 0.00
CA VAL A 4 -19.34 2.98 -0.95
C VAL A 4 -18.90 4.16 -1.80
N LEU A 5 -18.76 3.93 -3.10
CA LEU A 5 -18.43 4.98 -4.06
C LEU A 5 -19.71 5.50 -4.69
N ARG A 6 -19.77 6.83 -4.88
CA ARG A 6 -20.87 7.51 -5.55
C ARG A 6 -20.30 8.46 -6.58
N HIS A 7 -21.06 8.70 -7.64
CA HIS A 7 -20.77 9.76 -8.59
C HIS A 7 -20.73 11.11 -7.87
N SER A 8 -19.84 12.00 -8.31
CA SER A 8 -19.77 13.39 -7.83
C SER A 8 -19.52 14.31 -9.02
N ASP A 9 -20.34 15.35 -9.15
CA ASP A 9 -20.18 16.39 -10.19
C ASP A 9 -19.12 17.45 -9.82
N GLY A 10 -18.51 17.32 -8.63
CA GLY A 10 -17.55 18.28 -8.09
C GLY A 10 -16.09 17.87 -8.30
N ALA A 11 -15.16 18.70 -7.85
CA ALA A 11 -13.72 18.48 -8.01
C ALA A 11 -13.11 17.41 -7.07
N ARG A 12 -13.94 16.57 -6.42
CA ARG A 12 -13.52 15.52 -5.47
C ARG A 12 -13.43 14.16 -6.17
N GLY A 13 -12.66 13.25 -5.60
CA GLY A 13 -12.51 11.88 -6.10
C GLY A 13 -11.09 11.55 -6.55
N ILE A 14 -10.96 10.50 -7.36
CA ILE A 14 -9.66 10.03 -7.84
C ILE A 14 -9.15 10.99 -8.90
N LEU A 15 -8.02 11.64 -8.63
CA LEU A 15 -7.34 12.53 -9.58
C LEU A 15 -6.43 11.74 -10.52
N SER A 16 -5.79 10.69 -9.99
CA SER A 16 -4.85 9.87 -10.75
C SER A 16 -4.62 8.51 -10.08
N ALA A 17 -4.08 7.58 -10.85
CA ALA A 17 -3.53 6.33 -10.35
C ALA A 17 -2.28 5.91 -11.15
N SER A 18 -1.36 5.22 -10.48
CA SER A 18 -0.27 4.46 -11.09
C SER A 18 -0.24 3.06 -10.50
N LEU A 19 -0.15 2.05 -11.35
CA LEU A 19 -0.15 0.64 -10.99
C LEU A 19 1.02 -0.05 -11.69
N GLY A 20 1.65 -1.02 -11.02
CA GLY A 20 2.70 -1.82 -11.64
C GLY A 20 2.83 -3.20 -11.01
N ALA A 21 3.45 -4.09 -11.78
CA ALA A 21 3.70 -5.47 -11.40
C ALA A 21 5.00 -5.97 -12.01
N SER A 22 5.66 -6.90 -11.33
CA SER A 22 6.81 -7.63 -11.85
C SER A 22 6.88 -9.05 -11.27
N GLY A 23 6.63 -10.04 -12.12
CA GLY A 23 6.72 -11.46 -11.76
C GLY A 23 8.15 -11.97 -11.59
N ALA A 24 9.16 -11.22 -12.05
CA ALA A 24 10.56 -11.62 -11.94
C ALA A 24 11.02 -11.80 -10.48
N GLN A 25 10.33 -11.18 -9.52
CA GLN A 25 10.61 -11.25 -8.09
C GLN A 25 9.57 -12.08 -7.30
N ALA A 26 8.73 -12.88 -7.96
CA ALA A 26 7.70 -13.67 -7.28
C ALA A 26 8.27 -14.55 -6.15
N GLY A 27 9.49 -15.07 -6.31
CA GLY A 27 10.18 -15.88 -5.30
C GLY A 27 10.62 -15.12 -4.03
N LEU A 28 10.48 -13.79 -3.97
CA LEU A 28 10.85 -13.00 -2.79
C LEU A 28 9.81 -13.03 -1.68
N LEU A 29 8.52 -13.21 -2.03
CA LEU A 29 7.41 -13.30 -1.08
C LEU A 29 6.30 -14.16 -1.69
N TYR A 30 6.17 -15.39 -1.20
CA TYR A 30 5.24 -16.37 -1.77
C TYR A 30 4.85 -17.45 -0.76
N MET A 31 3.79 -18.21 -1.08
CA MET A 31 3.41 -19.41 -0.35
C MET A 31 3.44 -20.59 -1.34
N PRO A 32 4.38 -21.55 -1.19
CA PRO A 32 4.56 -22.62 -2.17
C PRO A 32 3.37 -23.60 -2.30
N GLY A 33 2.63 -23.82 -1.22
CA GLY A 33 1.57 -24.82 -1.08
C GLY A 33 0.15 -24.24 -1.07
N GLY A 34 -0.84 -25.10 -1.31
CA GLY A 34 -2.27 -24.78 -1.23
C GLY A 34 -2.92 -24.42 -2.57
N GLY A 35 -2.12 -24.15 -3.60
CA GLY A 35 -2.59 -23.96 -4.97
C GLY A 35 -2.51 -25.24 -5.82
N SER A 36 -2.83 -25.13 -7.11
CA SER A 36 -2.79 -26.25 -8.06
C SER A 36 -1.39 -26.83 -8.31
N GLN A 37 -0.34 -26.01 -8.18
CA GLN A 37 1.05 -26.46 -8.34
C GLN A 37 1.52 -27.38 -7.21
N ASN A 38 1.03 -27.15 -5.98
CA ASN A 38 1.31 -27.99 -4.81
C ASN A 38 0.01 -28.13 -3.97
N PRO A 39 -0.90 -29.03 -4.35
CA PRO A 39 -2.16 -29.21 -3.64
C PRO A 39 -1.96 -29.60 -2.17
N ALA A 40 -3.00 -29.34 -1.36
CA ALA A 40 -3.02 -29.75 0.03
C ALA A 40 -2.94 -31.28 0.15
N SER A 41 -1.96 -31.77 0.89
CA SER A 41 -1.74 -33.18 1.20
C SER A 41 -0.99 -33.30 2.52
N ALA A 42 -1.03 -34.47 3.16
CA ALA A 42 -0.23 -34.73 4.37
C ALA A 42 1.27 -34.44 4.14
N LYS A 43 1.78 -34.75 2.94
CA LYS A 43 3.16 -34.47 2.53
C LYS A 43 3.43 -32.96 2.44
N SER A 44 2.57 -32.17 1.78
CA SER A 44 2.81 -30.72 1.62
C SER A 44 2.69 -29.96 2.94
N VAL A 45 1.86 -30.44 3.87
CA VAL A 45 1.80 -29.94 5.25
C VAL A 45 3.08 -30.29 6.02
N ALA A 46 3.53 -31.55 5.99
CA ALA A 46 4.77 -31.98 6.65
C ALA A 46 6.01 -31.24 6.14
N GLN A 47 6.02 -30.85 4.85
CA GLN A 47 7.08 -30.06 4.24
C GLN A 47 6.97 -28.54 4.53
N GLY A 48 5.92 -28.08 5.21
CA GLY A 48 5.73 -26.67 5.55
C GLY A 48 5.56 -25.77 4.31
N LEU A 49 4.93 -26.28 3.25
CA LEU A 49 4.70 -25.52 2.02
C LEU A 49 3.59 -24.48 2.17
N HIS A 50 2.72 -24.62 3.17
CA HIS A 50 1.59 -23.73 3.46
C HIS A 50 1.96 -22.53 4.33
N PHE A 51 3.26 -22.24 4.47
CA PHE A 51 3.77 -21.07 5.17
C PHE A 51 4.31 -20.05 4.15
N LEU A 52 4.12 -18.76 4.45
CA LEU A 52 4.78 -17.68 3.72
C LEU A 52 6.30 -17.84 3.80
N LYS A 53 6.95 -17.75 2.64
CA LYS A 53 8.39 -17.68 2.48
C LYS A 53 8.75 -16.28 2.03
N MET A 54 9.74 -15.67 2.67
CA MET A 54 10.07 -14.27 2.44
C MET A 54 11.56 -14.01 2.54
N ASN A 55 12.11 -13.29 1.56
CA ASN A 55 13.39 -12.59 1.71
C ASN A 55 13.12 -11.13 2.13
N GLY A 56 13.08 -10.89 3.44
CA GLY A 56 12.63 -9.61 4.00
C GLY A 56 13.45 -8.39 3.55
N ARG A 57 14.77 -8.56 3.36
CA ARG A 57 15.66 -7.47 2.93
C ARG A 57 15.33 -7.02 1.51
N GLU A 58 15.18 -7.96 0.58
CA GLU A 58 14.88 -7.63 -0.81
C GLU A 58 13.43 -7.16 -0.96
N VAL A 59 12.48 -7.75 -0.23
CA VAL A 59 11.09 -7.28 -0.17
C VAL A 59 11.02 -5.83 0.32
N TYR A 60 11.73 -5.48 1.39
CA TYR A 60 11.81 -4.10 1.89
C TYR A 60 12.30 -3.12 0.82
N LYS A 61 13.42 -3.46 0.16
CA LYS A 61 14.02 -2.63 -0.89
C LYS A 61 13.07 -2.39 -2.05
N HIS A 62 12.44 -3.46 -2.55
CA HIS A 62 11.47 -3.37 -3.64
C HIS A 62 10.21 -2.61 -3.22
N ALA A 63 9.72 -2.80 -2.00
CA ALA A 63 8.55 -2.08 -1.49
C ALA A 63 8.80 -0.57 -1.48
N VAL A 64 9.89 -0.13 -0.85
CA VAL A 64 10.20 1.31 -0.74
C VAL A 64 10.41 1.94 -2.12
N VAL A 65 11.19 1.31 -3.01
CA VAL A 65 11.47 1.85 -4.34
C VAL A 65 10.22 1.92 -5.21
N ASN A 66 9.45 0.83 -5.28
CA ASN A 66 8.32 0.76 -6.19
C ASN A 66 7.12 1.60 -5.71
N MET A 67 6.89 1.67 -4.39
CA MET A 67 5.85 2.55 -3.85
C MET A 67 6.19 4.03 -4.04
N ALA A 68 7.46 4.42 -3.83
CA ALA A 68 7.90 5.79 -4.09
C ALA A 68 7.69 6.16 -5.55
N ARG A 69 8.15 5.30 -6.49
CA ARG A 69 7.95 5.53 -7.92
C ARG A 69 6.47 5.66 -8.30
N ALA A 70 5.62 4.75 -7.83
CA ALA A 70 4.19 4.81 -8.12
C ALA A 70 3.54 6.06 -7.53
N SER A 71 3.97 6.48 -6.34
CA SER A 71 3.50 7.69 -5.68
C SER A 71 3.90 8.93 -6.48
N GLU A 72 5.17 9.07 -6.85
CA GLU A 72 5.68 10.17 -7.67
C GLU A 72 4.95 10.26 -9.01
N GLU A 73 4.74 9.13 -9.70
CA GLU A 73 3.99 9.08 -10.95
C GLU A 73 2.52 9.50 -10.76
N ALA A 74 1.84 9.01 -9.72
CA ALA A 74 0.46 9.38 -9.45
C ALA A 74 0.34 10.88 -9.10
N ILE A 75 1.22 11.39 -8.24
CA ILE A 75 1.29 12.80 -7.86
C ILE A 75 1.50 13.68 -9.09
N ALA A 76 2.48 13.35 -9.93
CA ALA A 76 2.77 14.11 -11.14
C ALA A 76 1.59 14.08 -12.14
N ARG A 77 0.94 12.93 -12.32
CA ARG A 77 -0.26 12.81 -13.18
C ARG A 77 -1.46 13.62 -12.67
N ALA A 78 -1.54 13.86 -11.36
CA ALA A 78 -2.53 14.75 -10.77
C ALA A 78 -2.16 16.24 -10.90
N GLY A 79 -1.00 16.57 -11.50
CA GLY A 79 -0.51 17.95 -11.61
C GLY A 79 0.00 18.53 -10.29
N LEU A 80 0.36 17.67 -9.33
CA LEU A 80 0.77 18.05 -7.98
C LEU A 80 2.27 17.80 -7.77
N LYS A 81 2.79 18.30 -6.65
CA LYS A 81 4.09 17.97 -6.08
C LYS A 81 3.92 17.15 -4.80
N PRO A 82 4.94 16.40 -4.35
CA PRO A 82 4.87 15.68 -3.07
C PRO A 82 4.52 16.59 -1.88
N SER A 83 4.94 17.86 -1.90
CA SER A 83 4.61 18.85 -0.89
C SER A 83 3.10 19.13 -0.77
N ASP A 84 2.33 18.92 -1.84
CA ASP A 84 0.90 19.21 -1.93
C ASP A 84 0.02 18.08 -1.37
N ILE A 85 0.63 16.93 -1.05
CA ILE A 85 -0.04 15.80 -0.40
C ILE A 85 -0.22 16.10 1.09
N THR A 86 -1.49 16.20 1.53
CA THR A 86 -1.84 16.43 2.93
C THR A 86 -1.64 15.17 3.77
N TRP A 87 -2.08 14.02 3.26
CA TRP A 87 -2.07 12.76 3.98
C TRP A 87 -1.60 11.60 3.10
N ILE A 88 -0.78 10.72 3.66
CA ILE A 88 -0.41 9.43 3.07
C ILE A 88 -1.18 8.34 3.80
N VAL A 89 -1.86 7.51 3.03
CA VAL A 89 -2.68 6.38 3.48
C VAL A 89 -2.08 5.08 2.93
N PRO A 90 -1.05 4.52 3.60
CA PRO A 90 -0.30 3.41 3.05
C PRO A 90 -0.89 2.04 3.41
N HIS A 91 -0.58 1.02 2.61
CA HIS A 91 -0.53 -0.35 3.12
C HIS A 91 0.61 -0.44 4.15
N GLN A 92 0.35 -1.09 5.29
CA GLN A 92 1.22 -1.07 6.45
C GLN A 92 1.76 -2.48 6.74
N ALA A 93 2.81 -2.88 6.03
CA ALA A 93 3.50 -4.14 6.29
C ALA A 93 4.51 -4.03 7.45
N ASN A 94 5.20 -2.89 7.55
CA ASN A 94 6.22 -2.60 8.55
C ASN A 94 6.44 -1.09 8.61
N LEU A 95 6.59 -0.52 9.81
CA LEU A 95 6.88 0.90 10.02
C LEU A 95 8.14 1.39 9.27
N ARG A 96 9.17 0.55 9.15
CA ARG A 96 10.40 0.89 8.41
C ARG A 96 10.13 1.20 6.94
N ILE A 97 9.19 0.49 6.32
CA ILE A 97 8.82 0.71 4.91
C ILE A 97 8.16 2.08 4.77
N LEU A 98 7.30 2.45 5.73
CA LEU A 98 6.63 3.74 5.74
C LEU A 98 7.63 4.89 5.92
N GLN A 99 8.60 4.72 6.82
CA GLN A 99 9.71 5.65 7.01
C GLN A 99 10.52 5.84 5.72
N GLY A 100 10.92 4.75 5.07
CA GLY A 100 11.65 4.82 3.80
C GLY A 100 10.85 5.43 2.65
N LEU A 101 9.52 5.24 2.63
CA LEU A 101 8.64 5.89 1.66
C LEU A 101 8.56 7.40 1.93
N ALA A 102 8.30 7.81 3.18
CA ALA A 102 8.18 9.22 3.56
C ALA A 102 9.49 9.98 3.27
N GLU A 103 10.63 9.39 3.63
CA GLU A 103 11.96 9.92 3.33
C GLU A 103 12.18 10.11 1.82
N ARG A 104 11.84 9.12 0.99
CA ARG A 104 11.97 9.22 -0.47
C ARG A 104 11.07 10.29 -1.08
N LEU A 105 9.87 10.46 -0.55
CA LEU A 105 8.94 11.51 -1.00
C LEU A 105 9.31 12.90 -0.46
N GLY A 106 10.30 13.00 0.43
CA GLY A 106 10.69 14.26 1.07
C GLY A 106 9.60 14.81 2.00
N VAL A 107 8.78 13.94 2.58
CA VAL A 107 7.69 14.32 3.50
C VAL A 107 7.91 13.68 4.87
N GLY A 108 7.35 14.29 5.91
CA GLY A 108 7.45 13.78 7.26
C GLY A 108 6.48 12.63 7.55
N MET A 109 6.84 11.79 8.52
CA MET A 109 5.99 10.70 9.01
C MET A 109 4.70 11.20 9.68
N ASP A 110 4.64 12.46 10.08
CA ASP A 110 3.45 13.13 10.61
C ASP A 110 2.29 13.19 9.61
N ARG A 111 2.59 13.12 8.31
CA ARG A 111 1.59 13.01 7.24
C ARG A 111 1.16 11.58 6.94
N CYS A 112 1.83 10.57 7.49
CA CYS A 112 1.49 9.17 7.29
C CYS A 112 0.46 8.71 8.32
N LEU A 113 -0.65 8.14 7.86
CA LEU A 113 -1.55 7.41 8.74
C LEU A 113 -0.90 6.08 9.14
N VAL A 114 -0.70 5.92 10.44
CA VAL A 114 -0.11 4.72 11.05
C VAL A 114 -1.02 4.22 12.14
N ASN A 115 -1.39 2.95 12.06
CA ASN A 115 -2.16 2.24 13.09
C ASN A 115 -1.61 0.80 13.30
N LEU A 116 -0.38 0.56 12.84
CA LEU A 116 0.31 -0.72 12.93
C LEU A 116 0.49 -1.19 14.38
N ASP A 117 0.63 -0.26 15.32
CA ASP A 117 0.69 -0.50 16.77
C ASP A 117 -0.61 -1.09 17.33
N ARG A 118 -1.75 -0.81 16.69
CA ARG A 118 -3.07 -1.30 17.11
C ARG A 118 -3.49 -2.58 16.40
N TYR A 119 -3.22 -2.72 15.10
CA TYR A 119 -3.75 -3.83 14.27
C TYR A 119 -2.68 -4.73 13.64
N GLY A 120 -1.41 -4.33 13.65
CA GLY A 120 -0.36 -5.03 12.91
C GLY A 120 -0.57 -5.02 11.39
N ASN A 121 0.01 -6.01 10.72
CA ASN A 121 -0.11 -6.18 9.27
C ASN A 121 -1.35 -7.02 8.92
N ILE A 122 -2.38 -6.35 8.41
CA ILE A 122 -3.64 -6.94 7.94
C ILE A 122 -3.77 -6.93 6.41
N SER A 123 -2.64 -6.92 5.71
CA SER A 123 -2.57 -7.01 4.25
C SER A 123 -3.38 -5.90 3.54
N ALA A 124 -4.17 -6.26 2.53
CA ALA A 124 -4.95 -5.32 1.71
C ALA A 124 -5.95 -4.47 2.52
N ALA A 125 -6.35 -4.91 3.71
CA ALA A 125 -7.27 -4.14 4.55
C ALA A 125 -6.60 -2.89 5.18
N SER A 126 -5.27 -2.88 5.34
CA SER A 126 -4.55 -1.84 6.11
C SER A 126 -4.85 -0.42 5.63
N ALA A 127 -4.74 -0.17 4.33
CA ALA A 127 -4.96 1.17 3.77
C ALA A 127 -6.41 1.63 3.95
N GLY A 128 -7.38 0.73 3.73
CA GLY A 128 -8.80 1.06 3.90
C GLY A 128 -9.20 1.30 5.34
N ILE A 129 -8.62 0.58 6.31
CA ILE A 129 -8.85 0.85 7.73
C ILE A 129 -8.23 2.19 8.13
N ALA A 130 -6.98 2.45 7.72
CA ALA A 130 -6.34 3.75 7.99
C ALA A 130 -7.13 4.92 7.39
N LEU A 131 -7.65 4.77 6.17
CA LEU A 131 -8.53 5.77 5.55
C LEU A 131 -9.79 6.01 6.38
N HIS A 132 -10.45 4.95 6.83
CA HIS A 132 -11.66 5.05 7.65
C HIS A 132 -11.40 5.74 8.98
N GLU A 133 -10.30 5.39 9.67
CA GLU A 133 -9.93 6.03 10.93
C GLU A 133 -9.62 7.50 10.73
N GLY A 134 -8.79 7.85 9.73
CA GLY A 134 -8.48 9.26 9.43
C GLY A 134 -9.72 10.10 9.13
N ALA A 135 -10.69 9.54 8.42
CA ALA A 135 -11.97 10.19 8.16
C ALA A 135 -12.83 10.33 9.44
N SER A 136 -12.93 9.27 10.24
CA SER A 136 -13.77 9.23 11.45
C SER A 136 -13.22 10.09 12.58
N GLU A 137 -11.90 10.23 12.65
CA GLU A 137 -11.19 11.13 13.58
C GLU A 137 -11.24 12.61 13.10
N GLY A 138 -11.85 12.90 11.94
CA GLY A 138 -11.98 14.26 11.41
C GLY A 138 -10.65 14.86 10.92
N ARG A 139 -9.66 14.02 10.58
CA ARG A 139 -8.33 14.48 10.14
C ARG A 139 -8.33 15.05 8.74
N PHE A 140 -9.26 14.60 7.90
CA PHE A 140 -9.37 15.02 6.51
C PHE A 140 -10.34 16.18 6.35
N LYS A 141 -9.93 17.19 5.60
CA LYS A 141 -10.75 18.34 5.23
C LYS A 141 -11.13 18.27 3.75
N PRO A 142 -12.30 18.81 3.37
CA PRO A 142 -12.64 18.96 1.96
C PRO A 142 -11.53 19.72 1.21
N GLY A 143 -11.07 19.16 0.10
CA GLY A 143 -9.98 19.67 -0.71
C GLY A 143 -8.60 19.08 -0.39
N ASP A 144 -8.44 18.31 0.69
CA ASP A 144 -7.17 17.64 0.99
C ASP A 144 -6.79 16.64 -0.10
N HIS A 145 -5.49 16.56 -0.40
CA HIS A 145 -4.95 15.54 -1.30
C HIS A 145 -4.42 14.38 -0.48
N LEU A 146 -5.05 13.21 -0.66
CA LEU A 146 -4.70 11.96 -0.02
C LEU A 146 -3.95 11.08 -1.02
N LEU A 147 -2.79 10.58 -0.63
CA LEU A 147 -2.04 9.59 -1.37
C LEU A 147 -2.31 8.21 -0.78
N LEU A 148 -3.08 7.39 -1.48
CA LEU A 148 -3.21 5.97 -1.17
C LEU A 148 -2.07 5.23 -1.87
N VAL A 149 -1.38 4.35 -1.16
CA VAL A 149 -0.21 3.65 -1.71
C VAL A 149 -0.09 2.25 -1.13
N ALA A 150 0.24 1.27 -1.97
CA ALA A 150 0.32 -0.13 -1.57
C ALA A 150 1.42 -0.90 -2.31
N PHE A 151 1.85 -1.98 -1.68
CA PHE A 151 2.79 -2.97 -2.21
C PHE A 151 2.38 -4.36 -1.72
N GLY A 152 2.58 -5.38 -2.55
CA GLY A 152 2.21 -6.75 -2.22
C GLY A 152 3.02 -7.81 -2.96
N ALA A 153 2.79 -9.07 -2.58
CA ALA A 153 3.34 -10.23 -3.27
C ALA A 153 3.00 -10.22 -4.77
N GLY A 154 3.85 -10.85 -5.58
CA GLY A 154 3.75 -10.80 -7.05
C GLY A 154 5.09 -10.59 -7.75
N LEU A 155 5.83 -9.48 -7.54
CA LEU A 155 5.51 -8.32 -6.72
C LEU A 155 4.57 -7.35 -7.46
N THR A 156 3.72 -6.66 -6.70
CA THR A 156 2.78 -5.65 -7.21
C THR A 156 2.85 -4.39 -6.36
N TRP A 157 2.53 -3.26 -6.96
CA TRP A 157 2.48 -1.97 -6.27
C TRP A 157 1.51 -1.03 -6.96
N GLY A 158 1.07 -0.01 -6.23
CA GLY A 158 0.24 1.03 -6.80
C GLY A 158 0.09 2.23 -5.89
N ALA A 159 -0.27 3.35 -6.48
CA ALA A 159 -0.64 4.55 -5.77
C ALA A 159 -1.80 5.28 -6.48
N SER A 160 -2.58 6.03 -5.72
CA SER A 160 -3.65 6.87 -6.23
C SER A 160 -3.72 8.16 -5.42
N VAL A 161 -3.92 9.27 -6.11
CA VAL A 161 -4.20 10.56 -5.48
C VAL A 161 -5.71 10.77 -5.48
N ILE A 162 -6.26 10.99 -4.30
CA ILE A 162 -7.68 11.29 -4.07
C ILE A 162 -7.79 12.70 -3.51
N ARG A 163 -8.70 13.50 -4.07
CA ARG A 163 -9.14 14.74 -3.44
C ARG A 163 -10.37 14.46 -2.58
N TRP A 164 -10.23 14.66 -1.26
CA TRP A 164 -11.28 14.44 -0.25
C TRP A 164 -12.34 15.56 -0.25
#